data_AF-A0A1G7M2Y6-F1
#
_entry.id   AF-A0A1G7M2Y6-F1
#
_cell.length_a   1.000
_cell.length_b   1.000
_cell.length_c   1.000
_cell.angle_alpha   90.00
_cell.angle_beta   90.00
_cell.angle_gamma   90.00
#
_symmetry.space_group_name_H-M   'P 1'
#
loop_
_entity.id
_entity.type
_entity.pdbx_description
1 polymer ?
#
loop_
_entity_poly.entity_id
_entity_poly.type
_entity_poly.pdbx_seq_one_letter_code
_entity_poly.pdbx_strand_id
1 'polypeptide(L)'
;MRVKDRVIQYIHEEKDYRGYVMDKGWAHSMAHIADVIDELGSSALLSADDKFELLEAIRTIICRKNVVYFNLEDERLTSAAVTILRNESFALDQIEAWLREFNSWDKSRIWNEEYLIISNVKNFLASFYFRLSRYDELSVYADMTKETLQGMMLEYI
;
A
#
# COMPACT_ATOMS: atom_id res chain seq x y z
N MET A 1 -4.81 5.10 -18.84
CA MET A 1 -6.30 5.11 -18.99
C MET A 1 -6.93 6.23 -18.14
N ARG A 2 -7.88 7.01 -18.68
CA ARG A 2 -8.47 8.20 -18.00
C ARG A 2 -8.98 7.94 -16.57
N VAL A 3 -9.47 6.75 -16.26
CA VAL A 3 -9.98 6.41 -14.91
C VAL A 3 -8.83 6.30 -13.91
N LYS A 4 -7.77 5.54 -14.23
CA LYS A 4 -6.58 5.38 -13.38
C LYS A 4 -5.97 6.75 -13.04
N ASP A 5 -5.82 7.62 -14.03
CA ASP A 5 -5.23 8.96 -13.83
C ASP A 5 -6.07 9.80 -12.86
N ARG A 6 -7.41 9.67 -12.90
CA ARG A 6 -8.32 10.38 -11.99
C ARG A 6 -8.31 9.80 -10.58
N VAL A 7 -8.13 8.49 -10.45
CA VAL A 7 -7.97 7.83 -9.14
C VAL A 7 -6.68 8.28 -8.47
N ILE A 8 -5.56 8.29 -9.20
CA ILE A 8 -4.28 8.79 -8.68
C ILE A 8 -4.39 10.27 -8.30
N GLN A 9 -4.99 11.10 -9.16
CA GLN A 9 -5.25 12.50 -8.83
C GLN A 9 -6.07 12.64 -7.54
N TYR A 10 -7.16 11.86 -7.40
CA TYR A 10 -7.99 11.86 -6.19
C TYR A 10 -7.19 11.48 -4.94
N ILE A 11 -6.34 10.46 -5.01
CA ILE A 11 -5.49 10.03 -3.90
C ILE A 11 -4.59 11.16 -3.42
N HIS A 12 -4.03 11.97 -4.33
CA HIS A 12 -3.20 13.12 -3.98
C HIS A 12 -4.00 14.29 -3.39
N GLU A 13 -5.23 14.49 -3.84
CA GLU A 13 -6.07 15.63 -3.45
C GLU A 13 -6.95 15.38 -2.21
N GLU A 14 -7.21 14.10 -1.88
CA GLU A 14 -8.02 13.70 -0.72
C GLU A 14 -7.44 14.24 0.60
N LYS A 15 -8.32 14.65 1.50
CA LYS A 15 -7.99 15.20 2.83
C LYS A 15 -8.73 14.50 3.96
N ASP A 16 -9.76 13.73 3.65
CA ASP A 16 -10.51 12.92 4.60
C ASP A 16 -10.07 11.45 4.49
N TYR A 17 -9.33 11.02 5.51
CA TYR A 17 -8.80 9.65 5.62
C TYR A 17 -9.52 8.84 6.69
N ARG A 18 -10.63 9.36 7.23
CA ARG A 18 -11.31 8.73 8.36
C ARG A 18 -12.03 7.46 7.90
N GLY A 19 -12.05 6.47 8.78
CA GLY A 19 -12.92 5.32 8.63
C GLY A 19 -14.33 5.60 9.12
N TYR A 20 -14.73 4.98 10.24
CA TYR A 20 -16.04 5.27 10.84
C TYR A 20 -16.06 6.63 11.53
N VAL A 21 -17.06 7.45 11.21
CA VAL A 21 -17.34 8.71 11.88
C VAL A 21 -18.63 8.55 12.69
N MET A 22 -18.51 8.75 14.01
CA MET A 22 -19.65 8.68 14.93
C MET A 22 -20.81 9.56 14.43
N ASP A 23 -22.02 8.98 14.45
CA ASP A 23 -23.28 9.59 13.97
C ASP A 23 -23.35 9.94 12.47
N LYS A 24 -22.29 9.72 11.70
CA LYS A 24 -22.26 9.99 10.25
C LYS A 24 -22.03 8.75 9.39
N GLY A 25 -21.56 7.66 9.98
CA GLY A 25 -21.29 6.40 9.28
C GLY A 25 -19.88 6.35 8.69
N TRP A 26 -19.70 5.53 7.66
CA TRP A 26 -18.40 5.25 7.05
C TRP A 26 -18.00 6.35 6.06
N ALA A 27 -16.90 7.06 6.34
CA ALA A 27 -16.27 7.91 5.34
C ALA A 27 -15.45 7.06 4.35
N HIS A 28 -14.50 6.25 4.85
CA HIS A 28 -13.90 5.11 4.14
C HIS A 28 -13.36 5.38 2.73
N SER A 29 -12.91 6.61 2.45
CA SER A 29 -12.33 6.98 1.16
C SER A 29 -11.20 6.04 0.75
N MET A 30 -10.26 5.75 1.65
CA MET A 30 -9.12 4.86 1.39
C MET A 30 -9.53 3.39 1.19
N ALA A 31 -10.58 2.92 1.87
CA ALA A 31 -11.13 1.59 1.63
C ALA A 31 -11.72 1.48 0.21
N HIS A 32 -12.48 2.48 -0.22
CA HIS A 32 -13.07 2.50 -1.56
C HIS A 32 -12.03 2.71 -2.66
N ILE A 33 -11.00 3.52 -2.40
CA ILE A 33 -9.84 3.62 -3.30
C ILE A 33 -9.18 2.26 -3.46
N ALA A 34 -8.97 1.51 -2.37
CA ALA A 34 -8.37 0.18 -2.45
C ALA A 34 -9.20 -0.77 -3.33
N ASP A 35 -10.52 -0.77 -3.19
CA ASP A 35 -11.43 -1.55 -4.05
C ASP A 35 -11.28 -1.14 -5.54
N VAL A 36 -11.17 0.16 -5.83
CA VAL A 36 -10.95 0.64 -7.20
C VAL A 36 -9.58 0.23 -7.74
N ILE A 37 -8.52 0.31 -6.93
CA ILE A 37 -7.18 -0.10 -7.34
C ILE A 37 -7.14 -1.61 -7.63
N ASP A 38 -7.85 -2.42 -6.84
CA ASP A 38 -7.96 -3.87 -7.04
C ASP A 38 -8.57 -4.19 -8.42
N GLU A 39 -9.72 -3.59 -8.72
CA GLU A 39 -10.40 -3.74 -10.02
C GLU A 39 -9.52 -3.27 -11.18
N LEU A 40 -8.87 -2.11 -11.04
CA LEU A 40 -7.95 -1.59 -12.05
C LEU A 40 -6.74 -2.50 -12.25
N GLY A 41 -6.15 -3.02 -11.15
CA GLY A 41 -4.99 -3.91 -11.17
C GLY A 41 -5.26 -5.24 -11.86
N SER A 42 -6.50 -5.72 -11.80
CA SER A 42 -6.94 -6.93 -12.52
C SER A 42 -7.21 -6.70 -14.02
N SER A 43 -7.32 -5.43 -14.45
CA SER A 43 -7.74 -5.11 -15.81
C SER A 43 -6.63 -5.36 -16.84
N ALA A 44 -6.95 -6.12 -17.87
CA ALA A 44 -6.09 -6.31 -19.04
C ALA A 44 -5.95 -5.05 -19.93
N LEU A 45 -6.71 -3.98 -19.64
CA LEU A 45 -6.64 -2.72 -20.37
C LEU A 45 -5.52 -1.79 -19.89
N LEU A 46 -4.92 -2.07 -18.73
CA LEU A 46 -3.80 -1.32 -18.19
C LEU A 46 -2.48 -1.98 -18.57
N SER A 47 -1.49 -1.15 -18.91
CA SER A 47 -0.11 -1.58 -19.10
C SER A 47 0.55 -1.95 -17.76
N ALA A 48 1.72 -2.60 -17.84
CA ALA A 48 2.56 -2.82 -16.68
C ALA A 48 2.90 -1.49 -15.97
N ASP A 49 3.27 -0.45 -16.72
CA ASP A 49 3.55 0.88 -16.16
C ASP A 49 2.33 1.48 -15.44
N ASP A 50 1.13 1.38 -16.05
CA ASP A 50 -0.11 1.86 -15.43
C ASP A 50 -0.40 1.12 -14.11
N LYS A 51 -0.13 -0.20 -14.04
CA LYS A 51 -0.29 -0.99 -12.82
C LYS A 51 0.80 -0.69 -11.78
N PHE A 52 2.01 -0.37 -12.21
CA PHE A 52 3.08 0.04 -11.31
C PHE A 52 2.77 1.40 -10.66
N GLU A 53 2.19 2.35 -11.41
CA GLU A 53 1.69 3.60 -10.83
C GLU A 53 0.62 3.37 -9.74
N LEU A 54 -0.19 2.31 -9.87
CA LEU A 54 -1.13 1.92 -8.82
C LEU A 54 -0.44 1.37 -7.56
N LEU A 55 0.67 0.61 -7.71
CA LEU A 55 1.50 0.19 -6.58
C LEU A 55 2.14 1.40 -5.86
N GLU A 56 2.61 2.40 -6.62
CA GLU A 56 3.10 3.66 -6.05
C GLU A 56 2.01 4.44 -5.34
N ALA A 57 0.79 4.44 -5.87
CA ALA A 57 -0.35 5.06 -5.23
C ALA A 57 -0.70 4.39 -3.90
N ILE A 58 -0.65 3.05 -3.83
CA ILE A 58 -0.81 2.29 -2.57
C ILE A 58 0.26 2.70 -1.56
N ARG A 59 1.54 2.72 -1.95
CA ARG A 59 2.64 3.13 -1.06
C ARG A 59 2.44 4.55 -0.55
N THR A 60 2.02 5.47 -1.42
CA THR A 60 1.70 6.86 -1.05
C THR A 60 0.63 6.93 0.03
N ILE A 61 -0.40 6.08 -0.03
CA ILE A 61 -1.46 6.01 0.99
C ILE A 61 -0.90 5.47 2.31
N ILE A 62 -0.17 4.35 2.27
CA ILE A 62 0.39 3.68 3.45
C ILE A 62 1.39 4.57 4.19
N CYS A 63 2.24 5.28 3.44
CA CYS A 63 3.29 6.14 4.00
C CYS A 63 2.81 7.54 4.45
N ARG A 64 1.51 7.76 4.62
CA ARG A 64 0.99 9.02 5.19
C ARG A 64 1.29 9.10 6.70
N LYS A 65 1.74 10.27 7.16
CA LYS A 65 2.16 10.51 8.55
C LYS A 65 1.07 11.03 9.49
N ASN A 66 -0.08 11.42 8.95
CA ASN A 66 -1.14 12.11 9.69
C ASN A 66 -2.39 11.26 9.94
N VAL A 67 -2.33 9.95 9.63
CA VAL A 67 -3.43 9.01 9.81
C VAL A 67 -2.87 7.62 10.11
N VAL A 68 -3.61 6.85 10.91
CA VAL A 68 -3.42 5.39 11.01
C VAL A 68 -4.67 4.71 10.44
N TYR A 69 -4.48 3.65 9.68
CA TYR A 69 -5.58 2.85 9.13
C TYR A 69 -5.94 1.74 10.11
N PHE A 70 -7.15 1.79 10.66
CA PHE A 70 -7.60 0.88 11.71
C PHE A 70 -8.97 0.24 11.41
N ASN A 71 -9.58 0.55 10.27
CA ASN A 71 -10.83 -0.05 9.80
C ASN A 71 -10.60 -0.95 8.57
N LEU A 72 -9.45 -1.63 8.53
CA LEU A 72 -9.04 -2.59 7.50
C LEU A 72 -8.80 -1.96 6.12
N GLU A 73 -8.54 -0.65 6.06
CA GLU A 73 -8.15 0.00 4.80
C GLU A 73 -6.80 -0.51 4.31
N ASP A 74 -5.85 -0.73 5.22
CA ASP A 74 -4.56 -1.35 4.95
C ASP A 74 -4.70 -2.77 4.37
N GLU A 75 -5.56 -3.60 4.96
CA GLU A 75 -5.84 -4.95 4.48
C GLU A 75 -6.42 -4.97 3.06
N ARG A 76 -7.29 -4.01 2.72
CA ARG A 76 -7.83 -3.90 1.35
C ARG A 76 -6.76 -3.44 0.37
N LEU A 77 -5.93 -2.47 0.76
CA LEU A 77 -4.79 -2.03 -0.06
C LEU A 77 -3.80 -3.17 -0.29
N THR A 78 -3.58 -4.03 0.71
CA THR A 78 -2.75 -5.22 0.55
C THR A 78 -3.36 -6.19 -0.47
N SER A 79 -4.68 -6.44 -0.43
CA SER A 79 -5.33 -7.27 -1.43
C SER A 79 -5.15 -6.71 -2.84
N ALA A 80 -5.33 -5.40 -3.02
CA ALA A 80 -5.13 -4.72 -4.30
C ALA A 80 -3.70 -4.86 -4.83
N ALA A 81 -2.68 -4.69 -3.97
CA ALA A 81 -1.28 -4.88 -4.35
C ALA A 81 -0.99 -6.33 -4.79
N VAL A 82 -1.55 -7.32 -4.08
CA VAL A 82 -1.42 -8.74 -4.45
C VAL A 82 -2.10 -9.02 -5.78
N THR A 83 -3.29 -8.48 -6.03
CA THR A 83 -3.96 -8.60 -7.33
C THR A 83 -3.10 -8.06 -8.46
N ILE A 84 -2.45 -6.91 -8.28
CA ILE A 84 -1.53 -6.36 -9.28
C ILE A 84 -0.37 -7.33 -9.55
N LEU A 85 0.31 -7.82 -8.51
CA LEU A 85 1.44 -8.75 -8.67
C LEU A 85 1.05 -10.13 -9.23
N ARG A 86 -0.21 -10.54 -9.11
CA ARG A 86 -0.73 -11.78 -9.73
C ARG A 86 -1.07 -11.59 -11.21
N ASN A 87 -1.39 -10.38 -11.63
CA ASN A 87 -1.85 -10.08 -12.98
C ASN A 87 -0.78 -9.37 -13.83
N GLU A 88 0.42 -9.17 -13.31
CA GLU A 88 1.52 -8.54 -14.03
C GLU A 88 2.87 -9.07 -13.56
N SER A 89 3.82 -9.19 -14.50
CA SER A 89 5.18 -9.62 -14.20
C SER A 89 6.13 -8.42 -14.24
N PHE A 90 6.53 -7.95 -13.06
CA PHE A 90 7.49 -6.86 -12.93
C PHE A 90 8.92 -7.40 -12.81
N ALA A 91 9.89 -6.58 -13.21
CA ALA A 91 11.29 -6.88 -12.96
C ALA A 91 11.56 -6.92 -11.44
N LEU A 92 12.41 -7.85 -11.01
CA LEU A 92 12.66 -8.08 -9.58
C LEU A 92 13.28 -6.85 -8.90
N ASP A 93 14.21 -6.18 -9.56
CA ASP A 93 14.85 -4.95 -9.11
C ASP A 93 13.84 -3.80 -8.96
N GLN A 94 12.83 -3.74 -9.84
CA GLN A 94 11.76 -2.76 -9.76
C GLN A 94 10.90 -2.95 -8.50
N ILE A 95 10.49 -4.19 -8.18
CA ILE A 95 9.71 -4.47 -6.97
C ILE A 95 10.56 -4.33 -5.70
N GLU A 96 11.82 -4.73 -5.76
CA GLU A 96 12.76 -4.54 -4.65
C GLU A 96 12.94 -3.05 -4.33
N ALA A 97 13.10 -2.20 -5.35
CA ALA A 97 13.17 -0.76 -5.19
C ALA A 97 11.89 -0.20 -4.56
N TRP A 98 10.72 -0.58 -5.07
CA TRP A 98 9.42 -0.16 -4.52
C TRP A 98 9.25 -0.56 -3.03
N LEU A 99 9.64 -1.79 -2.66
CA LEU A 99 9.60 -2.25 -1.27
C LEU A 99 10.56 -1.46 -0.37
N ARG A 100 11.78 -1.18 -0.83
CA ARG A 100 12.75 -0.37 -0.07
C ARG A 100 12.22 1.03 0.23
N GLU A 101 11.39 1.59 -0.66
CA GLU A 101 10.82 2.93 -0.46
C GLU A 101 9.81 3.01 0.69
N PHE A 102 9.26 1.88 1.17
CA PHE A 102 8.43 1.88 2.38
C PHE A 102 9.22 2.28 3.62
N ASN A 103 10.55 2.11 3.62
CA ASN A 103 11.45 2.50 4.71
C ASN A 103 12.09 3.88 4.51
N SER A 104 11.72 4.60 3.44
CA SER A 104 12.28 5.92 3.11
C SER A 104 11.22 7.02 3.24
N TRP A 105 10.98 7.48 4.47
CA TRP A 105 10.23 8.70 4.72
C TRP A 105 11.09 9.73 5.47
N ASP A 106 10.71 11.00 5.38
CA ASP A 106 11.41 12.09 6.08
C ASP A 106 11.20 11.96 7.60
N LYS A 107 12.09 11.23 8.29
CA LYS A 107 11.94 10.95 9.72
C LYS A 107 11.91 12.26 10.50
N SER A 108 10.77 12.53 11.11
CA SER A 108 10.56 13.67 11.98
C SER A 108 11.12 13.37 13.37
N ARG A 109 11.41 14.42 14.14
CA ARG A 109 11.68 14.29 15.58
C ARG A 109 10.40 14.21 16.42
N ILE A 110 9.23 14.19 15.77
CA ILE A 110 7.93 14.19 16.44
C ILE A 110 7.42 12.74 16.47
N TRP A 111 7.69 12.07 17.58
CA TRP A 111 7.46 10.63 17.71
C TRP A 111 6.02 10.18 17.46
N ASN A 112 5.02 11.02 17.72
CA ASN A 112 3.63 10.67 17.42
C ASN A 112 3.40 10.43 15.92
N GLU A 113 3.91 11.30 15.04
CA GLU A 113 3.79 11.16 13.58
C GLU A 113 4.59 9.95 13.08
N GLU A 114 5.76 9.71 13.66
CA GLU A 114 6.58 8.53 13.35
C GLU A 114 5.83 7.23 13.68
N TYR A 115 5.16 7.15 14.84
CA TYR A 115 4.42 5.93 15.20
C TYR A 115 3.22 5.67 14.27
N LEU A 116 2.59 6.71 13.71
CA LEU A 116 1.47 6.52 12.77
C LEU A 116 1.96 5.86 11.47
N ILE A 117 3.02 6.39 10.86
CA ILE A 117 3.56 5.82 9.63
C ILE A 117 4.18 4.44 9.87
N ILE A 118 4.93 4.26 10.96
CA ILE A 118 5.50 2.95 11.34
C ILE A 118 4.38 1.92 11.50
N SER A 119 3.27 2.28 12.14
CA SER A 119 2.13 1.36 12.31
C SER A 119 1.54 0.96 10.96
N ASN A 120 1.30 1.91 10.06
CA ASN A 120 0.73 1.63 8.74
C ASN A 120 1.66 0.75 7.90
N VAL A 121 2.94 1.12 7.80
CA VAL A 121 3.95 0.39 7.02
C VAL A 121 4.13 -1.02 7.59
N LYS A 122 4.26 -1.16 8.92
CA LYS A 122 4.40 -2.47 9.57
C LYS A 122 3.19 -3.36 9.28
N ASN A 123 1.98 -2.85 9.45
CA ASN A 123 0.77 -3.63 9.23
C ASN A 123 0.63 -4.03 7.76
N PHE A 124 0.84 -3.09 6.83
CA PHE A 124 0.81 -3.37 5.41
C PHE A 124 1.84 -4.44 5.01
N LEU A 125 3.12 -4.26 5.35
CA LEU A 125 4.18 -5.21 4.96
C LEU A 125 3.99 -6.58 5.60
N ALA A 126 3.51 -6.66 6.85
CA ALA A 126 3.21 -7.93 7.51
C ALA A 126 2.07 -8.66 6.81
N SER A 127 0.96 -7.98 6.56
CA SER A 127 -0.19 -8.55 5.86
C SER A 127 0.12 -8.87 4.39
N PHE A 128 1.00 -8.09 3.76
CA PHE A 128 1.47 -8.32 2.40
C PHE A 128 2.32 -9.58 2.31
N TYR A 129 3.30 -9.73 3.21
CA TYR A 129 4.09 -10.96 3.34
C TYR A 129 3.18 -12.19 3.44
N PHE A 130 2.24 -12.19 4.39
CA PHE A 130 1.36 -13.35 4.60
C PHE A 130 0.43 -13.64 3.42
N ARG A 131 -0.04 -12.63 2.68
CA ARG A 131 -0.84 -12.86 1.47
C ARG A 131 0.01 -13.39 0.33
N LEU A 132 1.20 -12.84 0.10
CA LEU A 132 2.12 -13.28 -0.95
C LEU A 132 2.58 -14.72 -0.72
N SER A 133 2.88 -15.11 0.52
CA SER A 133 3.30 -16.47 0.87
C SER A 133 2.24 -17.57 0.61
N ARG A 134 1.03 -17.20 0.18
CA ARG A 134 -0.01 -18.16 -0.24
C ARG A 134 0.16 -18.61 -1.70
N TYR A 135 1.01 -17.94 -2.46
CA TYR A 135 1.19 -18.13 -3.89
C TYR A 135 2.66 -18.47 -4.15
N ASP A 136 2.93 -19.69 -4.60
CA ASP A 136 4.29 -20.15 -4.87
C ASP A 136 4.99 -19.25 -5.91
N GLU A 137 4.22 -18.76 -6.89
CA GLU A 137 4.69 -17.85 -7.94
C GLU A 137 5.11 -16.46 -7.41
N LEU A 138 4.69 -16.07 -6.20
CA LEU A 138 5.03 -14.78 -5.58
C LEU A 138 6.01 -14.92 -4.40
N SER A 139 6.55 -16.11 -4.18
CA SER A 139 7.47 -16.41 -3.06
C SER A 139 8.66 -15.45 -2.99
N VAL A 140 9.25 -15.10 -4.14
CA VAL A 140 10.35 -14.13 -4.23
C VAL A 140 9.95 -12.76 -3.67
N TYR A 141 8.75 -12.28 -3.97
CA TYR A 141 8.24 -11.00 -3.46
C TYR A 141 7.90 -11.09 -1.97
N ALA A 142 7.45 -12.27 -1.50
CA ALA A 142 7.22 -12.49 -0.07
C ALA A 142 8.54 -12.38 0.72
N ASP A 143 9.62 -12.99 0.23
CA ASP A 143 10.93 -12.92 0.86
C ASP A 143 11.47 -11.48 0.91
N MET A 144 11.41 -10.74 -0.21
CA MET A 144 11.77 -9.32 -0.25
C MET A 144 10.95 -8.47 0.73
N THR A 145 9.65 -8.76 0.85
CA THR A 145 8.75 -8.06 1.77
C THR A 145 9.13 -8.33 3.23
N LYS A 146 9.45 -9.58 3.55
CA LYS A 146 9.90 -10.01 4.87
C LYS A 146 11.22 -9.33 5.24
N GLU A 147 12.20 -9.32 4.34
CA GLU A 147 13.49 -8.65 4.56
C GLU A 147 13.30 -7.15 4.82
N THR A 148 12.46 -6.50 4.02
CA THR A 148 12.11 -5.08 4.18
C THR A 148 11.48 -4.81 5.55
N LEU A 149 10.50 -5.62 5.96
CA LEU A 149 9.83 -5.52 7.26
C LEU A 149 10.81 -5.75 8.42
N GLN A 150 11.65 -6.78 8.34
CA GLN A 150 12.63 -7.08 9.38
C GLN A 150 13.66 -5.95 9.51
N GLY A 151 14.17 -5.45 8.38
CA GLY A 151 15.10 -4.32 8.35
C GLY A 151 14.50 -3.07 9.00
N MET A 152 13.24 -2.74 8.69
CA MET A 152 12.54 -1.63 9.32
C MET A 152 12.43 -1.81 10.85
N MET A 153 11.99 -2.99 11.29
CA MET A 153 11.71 -3.22 12.70
C MET A 153 12.97 -3.24 13.59
N LEU A 154 14.15 -3.55 13.02
CA LEU A 154 15.42 -3.48 13.76
C LEU A 154 15.78 -2.06 14.23
N GLU A 155 15.25 -1.02 13.58
CA GLU A 155 15.48 0.36 14.00
C GLU A 155 14.66 0.77 15.24
N TYR A 156 13.70 -0.06 15.64
CA TYR A 156 12.69 0.27 16.67
C TYR A 156 12.64 -0.75 17.83
N ILE A 157 13.61 -1.66 17.91
CA ILE A 157 13.81 -2.62 19.02
C ILE A 157 15.04 -2.18 19.82
#